data_AF-A0A8T2SJ61-F1
#
_entry.id   AF-A0A8T2SJ61-F1
#
_cell.length_a   1.000
_cell.length_b   1.000
_cell.length_c   1.000
_cell.angle_alpha   90.00
_cell.angle_beta   90.00
_cell.angle_gamma   90.00
#
_symmetry.space_group_name_H-M   'P 1'
#
loop_
_entity.id
_entity.type
_entity.pdbx_description
1 polymer ?
#
loop_
_entity_poly.entity_id
_entity_poly.type
_entity_poly.pdbx_seq_one_letter_code
_entity_poly.pdbx_strand_id
1 'polypeptide(L)'
;MTMGSLKQMLSLVSPIEFQALQDICEYNDITEGQLICAPETITSIEMFMQGIPQICCLSFFQHLVSLSLIQQSIPYIEGLHNCPCLEILRLNENLIKRLDGLESCTRLRELYLHSNKIEHIKNISHLTDLEVLWLANNSIHEIGGLEHCVHLKELNVAQNPIKQVGEISKLKSLERLNAAATNIGSFKVELPVLWRLPSCQSYAFFGISDFQITNGEQAQFLCSTTIRHMSSFVCRAYSFWMQSV
;
A
#
# COMPACT_ATOMS: atom_id res chain seq x y z
N MET A 1 -33.60 -17.32 -11.10
CA MET A 1 -32.81 -17.97 -12.16
C MET A 1 -31.57 -18.51 -11.49
N THR A 2 -31.59 -19.79 -11.12
CA THR A 2 -30.47 -20.47 -10.44
C THR A 2 -29.34 -20.65 -11.45
N MET A 3 -28.18 -20.05 -11.21
CA MET A 3 -26.96 -20.50 -11.89
C MET A 3 -26.77 -21.98 -11.56
N GLY A 4 -26.76 -22.83 -12.58
CA GLY A 4 -26.52 -24.25 -12.41
C GLY A 4 -25.07 -24.51 -12.06
N SER A 5 -24.84 -25.70 -11.46
CA SER A 5 -23.59 -26.34 -11.01
C SER A 5 -22.26 -25.77 -11.53
N LEU A 6 -21.15 -26.03 -10.82
CA LEU A 6 -19.77 -25.76 -11.26
C LEU A 6 -19.49 -26.08 -12.75
N LYS A 7 -20.17 -27.10 -13.31
CA LYS A 7 -20.15 -27.47 -14.74
C LYS A 7 -20.63 -26.41 -15.73
N GLN A 8 -21.45 -25.45 -15.33
CA GLN A 8 -21.85 -24.31 -16.16
C GLN A 8 -20.88 -23.13 -16.00
N MET A 9 -20.25 -22.98 -14.83
CA MET A 9 -19.13 -22.04 -14.66
C MET A 9 -17.92 -22.48 -15.50
N LEU A 10 -17.70 -23.80 -15.62
CA LEU A 10 -16.72 -24.45 -16.49
C LEU A 10 -16.80 -24.06 -17.99
N SER A 11 -17.95 -23.60 -18.50
CA SER A 11 -18.05 -23.14 -19.90
C SER A 11 -17.63 -21.67 -20.11
N LEU A 12 -17.38 -20.93 -19.02
CA LEU A 12 -17.18 -19.48 -19.06
C LEU A 12 -15.71 -19.07 -18.88
N VAL A 13 -14.82 -20.01 -18.53
CA VAL A 13 -13.43 -19.72 -18.18
C VAL A 13 -12.46 -20.69 -18.84
N SER A 14 -11.23 -20.23 -19.07
CA SER A 14 -10.15 -21.09 -19.56
C SER A 14 -9.76 -22.16 -18.52
N PRO A 15 -9.10 -23.27 -18.92
CA PRO A 15 -8.64 -24.29 -17.97
C PRO A 15 -7.70 -23.75 -16.88
N ILE A 16 -6.90 -22.73 -17.21
CA ILE A 16 -5.99 -22.08 -16.26
C ILE A 16 -6.78 -21.28 -15.23
N GLU A 17 -7.76 -20.48 -15.67
CA GLU A 17 -8.66 -19.76 -14.77
C GLU A 17 -9.50 -20.72 -13.93
N PHE A 18 -9.91 -21.85 -14.48
CA PHE A 18 -10.63 -22.86 -13.71
C PHE A 18 -9.76 -23.42 -12.57
N GLN A 19 -8.52 -23.81 -12.86
CA GLN A 19 -7.60 -24.27 -11.81
C GLN A 19 -7.36 -23.18 -10.77
N ALA A 20 -7.12 -21.94 -11.21
CA ALA A 20 -6.94 -20.81 -10.31
C ALA A 20 -8.17 -20.57 -9.41
N LEU A 21 -9.38 -20.69 -9.96
CA LEU A 21 -10.62 -20.60 -9.18
C LEU A 21 -10.72 -21.73 -8.14
N GLN A 22 -10.34 -22.95 -8.51
CA GLN A 22 -10.30 -24.08 -7.57
C GLN A 22 -9.31 -23.82 -6.44
N ASP A 23 -8.10 -23.36 -6.77
CA ASP A 23 -7.05 -23.04 -5.80
C ASP A 23 -7.50 -21.92 -4.85
N ILE A 24 -8.14 -20.87 -5.38
CA ILE A 24 -8.72 -19.78 -4.58
C ILE A 24 -9.77 -20.34 -3.63
N CYS A 25 -10.69 -21.16 -4.13
CA CYS A 25 -11.77 -21.70 -3.32
C CYS A 25 -11.26 -22.64 -2.23
N GLU A 26 -10.31 -23.53 -2.55
CA GLU A 26 -9.71 -24.46 -1.59
C GLU A 26 -8.94 -23.71 -0.50
N TYR A 27 -8.14 -22.70 -0.87
CA TYR A 27 -7.35 -21.93 0.10
C TYR A 27 -8.20 -21.09 1.05
N ASN A 28 -9.39 -20.66 0.60
CA ASN A 28 -10.29 -19.79 1.36
C ASN A 28 -11.49 -20.54 1.95
N ASP A 29 -11.47 -21.88 1.95
CA ASP A 29 -12.58 -22.74 2.39
C ASP A 29 -13.95 -22.37 1.75
N ILE A 30 -13.92 -21.86 0.52
CA ILE A 30 -15.12 -21.46 -0.23
C ILE A 30 -15.76 -22.71 -0.84
N THR A 31 -16.95 -23.02 -0.37
CA THR A 31 -17.74 -24.14 -0.91
C THR A 31 -18.43 -23.76 -2.22
N GLU A 32 -18.69 -24.76 -3.08
CA GLU A 32 -19.54 -24.58 -4.28
C GLU A 32 -20.91 -23.98 -3.92
N GLY A 33 -21.45 -24.36 -2.76
CA GLY A 33 -22.70 -23.80 -2.24
C GLY A 33 -22.63 -22.30 -1.98
N GLN A 34 -21.54 -21.80 -1.38
CA GLN A 34 -21.34 -20.36 -1.21
C GLN A 34 -21.17 -19.67 -2.56
N LEU A 35 -20.34 -20.21 -3.44
CA LEU A 35 -20.04 -19.60 -4.74
C LEU A 35 -21.30 -19.43 -5.62
N ILE A 36 -22.23 -20.39 -5.55
CA ILE A 36 -23.44 -20.41 -6.39
C ILE A 36 -24.66 -19.79 -5.69
N CYS A 37 -24.88 -20.14 -4.42
CA CYS A 37 -26.13 -19.84 -3.73
C CYS A 37 -26.04 -18.64 -2.78
N ALA A 38 -24.83 -18.25 -2.36
CA ALA A 38 -24.62 -17.14 -1.43
C ALA A 38 -23.31 -16.38 -1.71
N PRO A 39 -23.04 -15.94 -2.96
CA PRO A 39 -21.77 -15.30 -3.31
C PRO A 39 -21.52 -13.99 -2.56
N GLU A 40 -22.58 -13.33 -2.07
CA GLU A 40 -22.51 -12.15 -1.20
C GLU A 40 -21.86 -12.42 0.15
N THR A 41 -21.77 -13.68 0.57
CA THR A 41 -21.08 -14.06 1.81
C THR A 41 -19.56 -14.05 1.65
N ILE A 42 -19.06 -14.11 0.41
CA ILE A 42 -17.63 -14.11 0.10
C ILE A 42 -17.15 -12.66 -0.02
N THR A 43 -16.70 -12.11 1.11
CA THR A 43 -16.30 -10.70 1.23
C THR A 43 -14.80 -10.51 1.35
N SER A 44 -14.05 -11.59 1.60
CA SER A 44 -12.59 -11.57 1.72
C SER A 44 -11.98 -12.77 1.00
N ILE A 45 -10.89 -12.52 0.28
CA ILE A 45 -10.06 -13.56 -0.36
C ILE A 45 -8.62 -13.30 0.00
N GLU A 46 -7.93 -14.35 0.41
CA GLU A 46 -6.51 -14.34 0.71
C GLU A 46 -5.80 -15.48 -0.01
N MET A 47 -4.66 -15.19 -0.63
CA MET A 47 -3.77 -16.15 -1.26
C MET A 47 -2.33 -15.77 -0.92
N PHE A 48 -1.58 -16.73 -0.39
CA PHE A 48 -0.18 -16.53 0.01
C PHE A 48 0.69 -17.63 -0.59
N MET A 49 1.83 -17.24 -1.19
CA MET A 49 2.80 -18.15 -1.79
C MET A 49 2.21 -19.05 -2.93
N GLN A 50 3.07 -19.76 -3.68
CA GLN A 50 2.68 -20.70 -4.76
C GLN A 50 1.75 -20.09 -5.84
N GLY A 51 2.27 -19.05 -6.52
CA GLY A 51 1.45 -18.02 -7.15
C GLY A 51 0.53 -18.40 -8.30
N ILE A 52 -0.63 -17.73 -8.33
CA ILE A 52 -1.38 -17.40 -9.53
C ILE A 52 -0.78 -16.08 -10.06
N PRO A 53 0.06 -16.10 -11.12
CA PRO A 53 0.84 -14.92 -11.54
C PRO A 53 -0.02 -13.85 -12.25
N GLN A 54 -1.33 -13.91 -12.08
CA GLN A 54 -2.31 -13.01 -12.66
C GLN A 54 -3.51 -12.89 -11.72
N ILE A 55 -4.06 -11.68 -11.59
CA ILE A 55 -5.34 -11.49 -10.92
C ILE A 55 -6.43 -12.01 -11.87
N CYS A 56 -7.08 -13.11 -11.50
CA CYS A 56 -8.13 -13.72 -12.32
C CYS A 56 -9.35 -14.10 -11.47
N CYS A 57 -10.41 -14.56 -12.13
CA CYS A 57 -11.61 -15.09 -11.48
C CYS A 57 -12.42 -14.10 -10.60
N LEU A 58 -12.05 -12.82 -10.57
CA LEU A 58 -12.74 -11.81 -9.76
C LEU A 58 -14.19 -11.56 -10.17
N SER A 59 -14.60 -11.95 -11.38
CA SER A 59 -16.01 -11.92 -11.83
C SER A 59 -16.95 -12.77 -10.96
N PHE A 60 -16.41 -13.76 -10.25
CA PHE A 60 -17.15 -14.59 -9.31
C PHE A 60 -17.27 -13.98 -7.90
N PHE A 61 -16.52 -12.91 -7.62
CA PHE A 61 -16.37 -12.33 -6.28
C PHE A 61 -16.75 -10.84 -6.27
N GLN A 62 -17.97 -10.52 -6.73
CA GLN A 62 -18.42 -9.14 -6.92
C GLN A 62 -18.67 -8.37 -5.61
N HIS A 63 -18.84 -9.09 -4.51
CA HIS A 63 -19.08 -8.54 -3.18
C HIS A 63 -17.81 -8.43 -2.33
N LEU A 64 -16.64 -8.62 -2.95
CA LEU A 64 -15.36 -8.57 -2.27
C LEU A 64 -15.09 -7.18 -1.69
N VAL A 65 -14.77 -7.15 -0.40
CA VAL A 65 -14.39 -5.96 0.37
C VAL A 65 -12.87 -5.97 0.62
N SER A 66 -12.28 -7.15 0.82
CA SER A 66 -10.84 -7.31 1.04
C SER A 66 -10.22 -8.34 0.09
N LEU A 67 -9.13 -7.98 -0.58
CA LEU A 67 -8.36 -8.88 -1.43
C LEU A 67 -6.89 -8.87 -1.00
N SER A 68 -6.36 -10.03 -0.62
CA SER A 68 -4.96 -10.22 -0.25
C SER A 68 -4.30 -11.24 -1.18
N LEU A 69 -3.43 -10.81 -2.09
CA LEU A 69 -2.64 -11.68 -2.96
C LEU A 69 -1.16 -11.42 -2.71
N ILE A 70 -0.56 -12.15 -1.77
CA ILE A 70 0.80 -11.92 -1.30
C ILE A 70 1.75 -12.96 -1.91
N GLN A 71 2.89 -12.47 -2.41
CA GLN A 71 3.94 -13.34 -2.96
C GLN A 71 3.45 -14.27 -4.07
N GLN A 72 2.61 -13.74 -4.98
CA GLN A 72 2.00 -14.47 -6.10
C GLN A 72 2.74 -14.27 -7.43
N SER A 73 3.81 -13.47 -7.45
CA SER A 73 4.53 -13.05 -8.67
C SER A 73 3.67 -12.25 -9.68
N ILE A 74 2.65 -11.54 -9.22
CA ILE A 74 1.75 -10.74 -10.07
C ILE A 74 2.51 -9.54 -10.66
N PRO A 75 2.55 -9.37 -12.00
CA PRO A 75 3.25 -8.24 -12.63
C PRO A 75 2.38 -6.99 -12.84
N TYR A 76 1.05 -7.15 -12.92
CA TYR A 76 0.11 -6.09 -13.24
C TYR A 76 -1.14 -6.20 -12.38
N ILE A 77 -1.71 -5.05 -12.01
CA ILE A 77 -3.01 -4.97 -11.37
C ILE A 77 -4.04 -4.89 -12.50
N GLU A 78 -4.98 -5.82 -12.53
CA GLU A 78 -6.05 -5.86 -13.53
C GLU A 78 -7.27 -6.62 -13.00
N GLY A 79 -8.39 -6.56 -13.72
CA GLY A 79 -9.60 -7.30 -13.37
C GLY A 79 -10.40 -6.76 -12.18
N LEU A 80 -9.91 -5.73 -11.48
CA LEU A 80 -10.55 -5.16 -10.28
C LEU A 80 -11.90 -4.46 -10.55
N HIS A 81 -12.23 -4.17 -11.82
CA HIS A 81 -13.55 -3.66 -12.21
C HIS A 81 -14.71 -4.62 -11.85
N ASN A 82 -14.39 -5.89 -11.59
CA ASN A 82 -15.36 -6.87 -11.11
C ASN A 82 -15.65 -6.78 -9.60
N CYS A 83 -14.86 -6.02 -8.83
CA CYS A 83 -15.00 -5.90 -7.37
C CYS A 83 -15.31 -4.45 -6.96
N PRO A 84 -16.52 -3.93 -7.25
CA PRO A 84 -16.89 -2.53 -6.99
C PRO A 84 -16.96 -2.16 -5.51
N CYS A 85 -17.00 -3.15 -4.62
CA CYS A 85 -17.07 -2.97 -3.17
C CYS A 85 -15.69 -3.02 -2.48
N LEU A 86 -14.60 -3.12 -3.23
CA LEU A 86 -13.26 -3.33 -2.66
C LEU A 86 -12.81 -2.11 -1.85
N GLU A 87 -12.52 -2.33 -0.57
CA GLU A 87 -12.03 -1.31 0.38
C GLU A 87 -10.58 -1.55 0.77
N ILE A 88 -10.13 -2.81 0.76
CA ILE A 88 -8.79 -3.21 1.20
C ILE A 88 -8.12 -4.06 0.13
N LEU A 89 -6.95 -3.64 -0.33
CA LEU A 89 -6.15 -4.36 -1.32
C LEU A 89 -4.72 -4.56 -0.84
N ARG A 90 -4.30 -5.82 -0.68
CA ARG A 90 -2.94 -6.22 -0.33
C ARG A 90 -2.32 -6.99 -1.49
N LEU A 91 -1.29 -6.41 -2.10
CA LEU A 91 -0.54 -6.98 -3.21
C LEU A 91 0.97 -6.97 -2.92
N ASN A 92 1.32 -7.17 -1.66
CA ASN A 92 2.71 -7.13 -1.19
C ASN A 92 3.54 -8.28 -1.78
N GLU A 93 4.84 -8.06 -1.92
CA GLU A 93 5.81 -9.08 -2.37
C GLU A 93 5.52 -9.64 -3.77
N ASN A 94 4.96 -8.82 -4.66
CA ASN A 94 4.72 -9.15 -6.06
C ASN A 94 5.76 -8.50 -7.00
N LEU A 95 5.46 -8.44 -8.30
CA LEU A 95 6.34 -7.91 -9.33
C LEU A 95 5.77 -6.64 -9.97
N ILE A 96 4.85 -5.97 -9.28
CA ILE A 96 4.09 -4.82 -9.79
C ILE A 96 5.03 -3.64 -10.02
N LYS A 97 4.94 -3.03 -11.20
CA LYS A 97 5.77 -1.86 -11.58
C LYS A 97 5.01 -0.54 -11.63
N ARG A 98 3.68 -0.61 -11.77
CA ARG A 98 2.80 0.54 -12.00
C ARG A 98 1.48 0.33 -11.26
N LEU A 99 0.83 1.43 -10.92
CA LEU A 99 -0.45 1.45 -10.21
C LEU A 99 -1.66 1.56 -11.18
N ASP A 100 -1.46 1.20 -12.44
CA ASP A 100 -2.54 1.09 -13.44
C ASP A 100 -3.53 -0.01 -12.99
N GLY A 101 -4.81 0.05 -13.41
CA GLY A 101 -5.79 -1.00 -13.09
C GLY A 101 -6.59 -0.79 -11.80
N LEU A 102 -6.36 0.34 -11.11
CA LEU A 102 -7.10 0.75 -9.90
C LEU A 102 -8.27 1.71 -10.19
N GLU A 103 -8.56 2.01 -11.46
CA GLU A 103 -9.50 3.08 -11.89
C GLU A 103 -10.92 2.87 -11.36
N SER A 104 -11.31 1.62 -11.14
CA SER A 104 -12.64 1.24 -10.64
C SER A 104 -12.75 1.18 -9.11
N CYS A 105 -11.63 1.17 -8.40
CA CYS A 105 -11.55 0.96 -6.95
C CYS A 105 -11.82 2.24 -6.15
N THR A 106 -12.91 2.95 -6.47
CA THR A 106 -13.23 4.27 -5.88
C THR A 106 -13.51 4.23 -4.38
N ARG A 107 -13.79 3.04 -3.80
CA ARG A 107 -14.02 2.82 -2.36
C ARG A 107 -12.77 2.39 -1.59
N LEU A 108 -11.62 2.30 -2.26
CA LEU A 108 -10.41 1.80 -1.63
C LEU A 108 -9.94 2.72 -0.50
N ARG A 109 -9.83 2.15 0.71
CA ARG A 109 -9.36 2.82 1.93
C ARG A 109 -7.95 2.41 2.30
N GLU A 110 -7.57 1.16 2.04
CA GLU A 110 -6.25 0.65 2.38
C GLU A 110 -5.59 -0.04 1.17
N LEU A 111 -4.39 0.42 0.83
CA LEU A 111 -3.60 -0.12 -0.26
C LEU A 111 -2.18 -0.47 0.21
N TYR A 112 -1.87 -1.77 0.17
CA TYR A 112 -0.58 -2.32 0.56
C TYR A 112 0.13 -2.91 -0.66
N LEU A 113 1.28 -2.34 -0.98
CA LEU A 113 2.10 -2.65 -2.16
C LEU A 113 3.59 -2.70 -1.81
N HIS A 114 3.94 -3.00 -0.55
CA HIS A 114 5.33 -3.08 -0.15
C HIS A 114 6.06 -4.26 -0.80
N SER A 115 7.37 -4.14 -0.99
CA SER A 115 8.21 -5.15 -1.66
C SER A 115 7.75 -5.46 -3.09
N ASN A 116 7.51 -4.42 -3.89
CA ASN A 116 7.20 -4.53 -5.32
C ASN A 116 8.33 -3.87 -6.15
N LYS A 117 8.05 -3.50 -7.41
CA LYS A 117 9.00 -2.85 -8.34
C LYS A 117 8.45 -1.51 -8.83
N ILE A 118 7.66 -0.82 -8.02
CA ILE A 118 6.99 0.43 -8.40
C ILE A 118 8.02 1.55 -8.48
N GLU A 119 8.01 2.30 -9.59
CA GLU A 119 8.96 3.40 -9.83
C GLU A 119 8.33 4.79 -9.61
N HIS A 120 7.01 4.88 -9.78
CA HIS A 120 6.28 6.15 -9.70
C HIS A 120 4.92 5.97 -9.02
N ILE A 121 4.56 6.93 -8.17
CA ILE A 121 3.23 7.06 -7.61
C ILE A 121 2.39 7.89 -8.60
N LYS A 122 1.65 7.21 -9.48
CA LYS A 122 0.77 7.80 -10.49
C LYS A 122 -0.50 6.96 -10.61
N ASN A 123 -1.55 7.50 -11.24
CA ASN A 123 -2.81 6.79 -11.50
C ASN A 123 -3.55 6.33 -10.24
N ILE A 124 -3.45 7.10 -9.15
CA ILE A 124 -4.21 6.87 -7.91
C ILE A 124 -4.89 8.13 -7.36
N SER A 125 -4.88 9.24 -8.10
CA SER A 125 -5.47 10.51 -7.66
C SER A 125 -6.98 10.45 -7.49
N HIS A 126 -7.65 9.48 -8.13
CA HIS A 126 -9.09 9.21 -7.95
C HIS A 126 -9.41 8.44 -6.66
N LEU A 127 -8.41 7.89 -5.95
CA LEU A 127 -8.60 7.20 -4.66
C LEU A 127 -8.72 8.22 -3.52
N THR A 128 -9.78 9.02 -3.55
CA THR A 128 -9.99 10.14 -2.64
C THR A 128 -10.31 9.72 -1.20
N ASP A 129 -10.77 8.49 -1.03
CA ASP A 129 -11.11 7.89 0.28
C ASP A 129 -9.96 7.07 0.87
N LEU A 130 -8.79 7.06 0.22
CA LEU A 130 -7.63 6.29 0.68
C LEU A 130 -7.12 6.84 2.02
N GLU A 131 -7.06 5.98 3.03
CA GLU A 131 -6.62 6.29 4.40
C GLU A 131 -5.20 5.74 4.68
N VAL A 132 -4.85 4.60 4.10
CA VAL A 132 -3.55 3.92 4.30
C VAL A 132 -2.92 3.58 2.95
N LEU A 133 -1.66 3.98 2.77
CA LEU A 133 -0.85 3.65 1.59
C LEU A 133 0.54 3.18 1.99
N TRP A 134 0.84 1.90 1.75
CA TRP A 134 2.13 1.29 2.03
C TRP A 134 2.86 0.90 0.75
N LEU A 135 3.98 1.56 0.50
CA LEU A 135 4.83 1.45 -0.70
C LEU A 135 6.30 1.18 -0.32
N ALA A 136 6.56 0.73 0.91
CA ALA A 136 7.92 0.45 1.38
C ALA A 136 8.63 -0.56 0.48
N ASN A 137 9.96 -0.46 0.37
CA ASN A 137 10.80 -1.38 -0.42
C ASN A 137 10.34 -1.47 -1.89
N ASN A 138 10.34 -0.33 -2.57
CA ASN A 138 10.07 -0.19 -4.01
C ASN A 138 11.22 0.64 -4.65
N SER A 139 11.04 1.09 -5.90
CA SER A 139 12.02 1.89 -6.65
C SER A 139 11.55 3.34 -6.84
N ILE A 140 10.78 3.89 -5.90
CA ILE A 140 10.16 5.22 -6.02
C ILE A 140 11.21 6.33 -5.81
N HIS A 141 11.20 7.33 -6.68
CA HIS A 141 12.16 8.45 -6.64
C HIS A 141 11.61 9.77 -6.12
N GLU A 142 10.29 9.94 -6.10
CA GLU A 142 9.60 11.15 -5.65
C GLU A 142 8.25 10.79 -5.01
N ILE A 143 7.84 11.57 -4.01
CA ILE A 143 6.47 11.52 -3.48
C ILE A 143 5.61 12.48 -4.31
N GLY A 144 4.85 11.94 -5.27
CA GLY A 144 3.93 12.69 -6.13
C GLY A 144 2.63 11.92 -6.38
N GLY A 145 1.66 12.52 -7.08
CA GLY A 145 0.41 11.84 -7.47
C GLY A 145 -0.57 11.57 -6.32
N LEU A 146 -0.34 12.19 -5.15
CA LEU A 146 -1.16 12.04 -3.93
C LEU A 146 -1.97 13.30 -3.61
N GLU A 147 -1.94 14.32 -4.46
CA GLU A 147 -2.53 15.64 -4.21
C GLU A 147 -4.03 15.62 -3.87
N HIS A 148 -4.73 14.56 -4.25
CA HIS A 148 -6.17 14.36 -4.04
C HIS A 148 -6.51 13.33 -2.94
N CYS A 149 -5.52 12.63 -2.38
CA CYS A 149 -5.71 11.68 -1.28
C CYS A 149 -5.84 12.41 0.06
N VAL A 150 -6.81 13.32 0.17
CA VAL A 150 -6.97 14.24 1.31
C VAL A 150 -7.32 13.54 2.63
N HIS A 151 -7.80 12.30 2.58
CA HIS A 151 -8.09 11.46 3.75
C HIS A 151 -6.92 10.56 4.14
N LEU A 152 -5.77 10.61 3.45
CA LEU A 152 -4.64 9.75 3.76
C LEU A 152 -4.08 10.09 5.13
N LYS A 153 -4.15 9.12 6.05
CA LYS A 153 -3.66 9.21 7.43
C LYS A 153 -2.30 8.57 7.60
N GLU A 154 -2.01 7.53 6.82
CA GLU A 154 -0.76 6.80 6.91
C GLU A 154 -0.10 6.59 5.55
N LEU A 155 1.16 7.04 5.44
CA LEU A 155 2.00 6.86 4.27
C LEU A 155 3.31 6.20 4.69
N ASN A 156 3.59 5.02 4.12
CA ASN A 156 4.86 4.34 4.29
C ASN A 156 5.58 4.22 2.94
N VAL A 157 6.68 4.96 2.79
CA VAL A 157 7.54 4.97 1.60
C VAL A 157 8.99 4.60 1.95
N ALA A 158 9.19 3.93 3.08
CA ALA A 158 10.51 3.54 3.53
C ALA A 158 11.26 2.69 2.49
N GLN A 159 12.59 2.68 2.53
CA GLN A 159 13.42 1.87 1.64
C GLN A 159 13.12 2.12 0.15
N ASN A 160 12.92 3.38 -0.22
CA ASN A 160 12.81 3.82 -1.61
C ASN A 160 13.90 4.87 -1.90
N PRO A 161 14.43 4.94 -3.12
CA PRO A 161 15.42 5.94 -3.53
C PRO A 161 14.83 7.35 -3.73
N ILE A 162 13.94 7.78 -2.83
CA ILE A 162 13.23 9.07 -2.86
C ILE A 162 14.20 10.20 -2.58
N LYS A 163 14.25 11.19 -3.47
CA LYS A 163 15.10 12.38 -3.31
C LYS A 163 14.29 13.66 -3.04
N GLN A 164 13.01 13.65 -3.40
CA GLN A 164 12.13 14.82 -3.34
C GLN A 164 10.79 14.44 -2.70
N VAL A 165 10.27 15.28 -1.80
CA VAL A 165 8.99 15.02 -1.11
C VAL A 165 7.77 15.67 -1.78
N GLY A 166 7.96 16.31 -2.94
CA GLY A 166 6.88 16.83 -3.78
C GLY A 166 5.83 17.64 -3.02
N GLU A 167 4.56 17.46 -3.37
CA GLU A 167 3.45 18.19 -2.76
C GLU A 167 2.84 17.49 -1.52
N ILE A 168 3.66 16.78 -0.74
CA ILE A 168 3.20 16.07 0.47
C ILE A 168 2.44 16.99 1.45
N SER A 169 2.74 18.29 1.46
CA SER A 169 2.01 19.31 2.24
C SER A 169 0.51 19.42 1.95
N LYS A 170 0.02 18.89 0.82
CA LYS A 170 -1.40 18.81 0.49
C LYS A 170 -2.13 17.73 1.30
N LEU A 171 -1.42 16.76 1.87
CA LEU A 171 -1.96 15.67 2.69
C LEU A 171 -2.28 16.15 4.11
N LYS A 172 -3.34 16.95 4.25
CA LYS A 172 -3.70 17.62 5.52
C LYS A 172 -4.07 16.65 6.64
N SER A 173 -4.55 15.46 6.29
CA SER A 173 -4.95 14.42 7.24
C SER A 173 -3.82 13.45 7.60
N LEU A 174 -2.60 13.65 7.05
CA LEU A 174 -1.51 12.72 7.27
C LEU A 174 -1.05 12.77 8.73
N GLU A 175 -1.19 11.64 9.42
CA GLU A 175 -0.86 11.45 10.83
C GLU A 175 0.47 10.72 11.02
N ARG A 176 0.78 9.80 10.10
CA ARG A 176 1.94 8.91 10.18
C ARG A 176 2.67 8.89 8.84
N LEU A 177 3.95 9.27 8.87
CA LEU A 177 4.84 9.18 7.72
C LEU A 177 6.07 8.36 8.06
N ASN A 178 6.26 7.25 7.35
CA ASN A 178 7.51 6.50 7.37
C ASN A 178 8.27 6.73 6.06
N ALA A 179 9.40 7.43 6.14
CA ALA A 179 10.31 7.68 5.03
C ALA A 179 11.75 7.27 5.40
N ALA A 180 11.87 6.25 6.27
CA ALA A 180 13.15 5.68 6.66
C ALA A 180 13.87 5.06 5.46
N ALA A 181 15.20 5.12 5.47
CA ALA A 181 16.07 4.62 4.41
C ALA A 181 15.69 5.17 3.02
N THR A 182 15.40 6.48 2.96
CA THR A 182 15.24 7.24 1.71
C THR A 182 16.45 8.13 1.46
N ASN A 183 16.57 8.67 0.24
CA ASN A 183 17.69 9.51 -0.19
C ASN A 183 17.34 11.02 -0.17
N ILE A 184 16.51 11.46 0.77
CA ILE A 184 16.11 12.87 0.90
C ILE A 184 17.33 13.65 1.42
N GLY A 185 18.14 14.15 0.48
CA GLY A 185 19.50 14.65 0.74
C GLY A 185 19.61 16.12 1.17
N SER A 186 18.50 16.87 1.27
CA SER A 186 18.57 18.27 1.72
C SER A 186 17.44 18.64 2.67
N PHE A 187 17.81 18.69 3.95
CA PHE A 187 16.96 19.15 5.04
C PHE A 187 16.57 20.63 4.95
N LYS A 188 17.21 21.42 4.07
CA LYS A 188 17.00 22.87 3.97
C LYS A 188 15.75 23.25 3.17
N VAL A 189 15.33 22.40 2.23
CA VAL A 189 14.17 22.65 1.36
C VAL A 189 12.98 21.78 1.77
N GLU A 190 13.24 20.52 2.15
CA GLU A 190 12.18 19.51 2.31
C GLU A 190 11.65 19.36 3.75
N LEU A 191 12.48 19.56 4.79
CA LEU A 191 11.98 19.50 6.18
C LEU A 191 10.95 20.57 6.52
N PRO A 192 11.08 21.84 6.06
CA PRO A 192 10.05 22.83 6.33
C PRO A 192 8.67 22.43 5.81
N VAL A 193 8.60 21.65 4.74
CA VAL A 193 7.34 21.12 4.17
C VAL A 193 6.79 20.02 5.07
N LEU A 194 7.66 19.10 5.50
CA LEU A 194 7.27 17.96 6.35
C LEU A 194 6.78 18.40 7.73
N TRP A 195 7.40 19.41 8.35
CA TRP A 195 6.98 19.95 9.65
C TRP A 195 5.72 20.83 9.58
N ARG A 196 5.28 21.24 8.38
CA ARG A 196 4.03 21.99 8.19
C ARG A 196 2.80 21.10 8.10
N LEU A 197 2.95 19.78 8.13
CA LEU A 197 1.83 18.84 8.16
C LEU A 197 1.10 18.98 9.50
N PRO A 198 -0.13 19.54 9.51
CA PRO A 198 -0.78 19.98 10.75
C PRO A 198 -1.19 18.81 11.65
N SER A 199 -1.34 17.61 11.09
CA SER A 199 -1.89 16.43 11.76
C SER A 199 -0.84 15.34 12.04
N CYS A 200 0.41 15.50 11.57
CA CYS A 200 1.39 14.42 11.60
C CYS A 200 2.00 14.26 13.00
N GLN A 201 1.64 13.16 13.67
CA GLN A 201 2.02 12.86 15.05
C GLN A 201 3.26 11.98 15.13
N SER A 202 3.60 11.26 14.06
CA SER A 202 4.74 10.34 14.05
C SER A 202 5.49 10.38 12.73
N TYR A 203 6.81 10.56 12.83
CA TYR A 203 7.74 10.48 11.70
C TYR A 203 8.82 9.44 11.97
N ALA A 204 9.12 8.60 10.98
CA ALA A 204 10.26 7.70 11.01
C ALA A 204 11.24 8.04 9.88
N PHE A 205 12.44 8.50 10.26
CA PHE A 205 13.57 8.80 9.37
C PHE A 205 14.82 8.10 9.93
N PHE A 206 15.21 6.96 9.35
CA PHE A 206 16.45 6.25 9.70
C PHE A 206 17.38 6.17 8.49
N GLY A 207 18.70 6.18 8.67
CA GLY A 207 19.66 5.92 7.57
C GLY A 207 19.99 7.10 6.64
N ILE A 208 19.78 8.34 7.08
CA ILE A 208 20.15 9.53 6.29
C ILE A 208 21.68 9.68 6.26
N SER A 209 22.28 9.49 5.10
CA SER A 209 23.73 9.41 4.91
C SER A 209 24.46 10.76 4.85
N ASP A 210 23.75 11.88 4.77
CA ASP A 210 24.36 13.21 4.62
C ASP A 210 24.24 14.07 5.89
N PHE A 211 25.01 13.71 6.92
CA PHE A 211 25.55 14.70 7.84
C PHE A 211 27.00 15.03 7.43
N GLN A 212 27.17 15.74 6.31
CA GLN A 212 28.42 16.44 6.06
C GLN A 212 28.33 17.85 6.66
N ILE A 213 28.88 17.97 7.86
CA ILE A 213 29.18 19.23 8.54
C ILE A 213 30.13 20.00 7.64
N THR A 214 29.63 20.99 6.89
CA THR A 214 30.48 21.91 6.14
C THR A 214 30.60 23.22 6.91
N ASN A 215 31.85 23.47 7.29
CA ASN A 215 32.43 24.66 7.92
C ASN A 215 32.31 24.72 9.44
N GLY A 216 33.48 24.59 10.05
CA GLY A 216 33.70 24.57 11.48
C GLY A 216 33.18 25.84 12.13
N GLU A 217 32.16 25.67 12.95
CA GLU A 217 32.13 25.99 14.37
C GLU A 217 30.81 25.43 14.92
N GLN A 218 30.90 24.62 15.97
CA GLN A 218 29.79 24.02 16.73
C GLN A 218 29.08 22.79 16.14
N ALA A 219 29.81 21.67 16.13
CA ALA A 219 29.21 20.36 16.34
C ALA A 219 29.05 20.12 17.86
N GLN A 220 27.94 20.60 18.43
CA GLN A 220 27.46 20.13 19.73
C GLN A 220 26.07 19.54 19.54
N PHE A 221 25.97 18.23 19.76
CA PHE A 221 24.71 17.56 20.06
C PHE A 221 24.04 18.30 21.24
N LEU A 222 23.02 19.11 20.96
CA LEU A 222 22.14 19.72 21.96
C LEU A 222 20.76 19.77 21.31
N CYS A 223 19.74 18.96 21.66
CA CYS A 223 19.33 18.49 22.99
C CYS A 223 19.51 19.53 24.10
N SER A 224 19.01 20.74 23.86
CA SER A 224 18.54 21.76 24.82
C SER A 224 18.39 23.04 23.98
N THR A 225 17.23 23.65 23.75
CA THR A 225 16.22 24.06 24.73
C THR A 225 14.83 24.22 24.10
N THR A 226 14.62 23.78 22.85
CA THR A 226 13.29 23.75 22.18
C THR A 226 12.67 22.35 22.20
N ILE A 227 13.40 21.38 22.76
CA ILE A 227 12.98 19.98 22.90
C ILE A 227 12.70 19.71 24.39
N ARG A 228 11.57 20.20 24.91
CA ARG A 228 11.02 19.70 26.19
C ARG A 228 9.77 18.85 26.02
N HIS A 229 9.22 18.74 24.81
CA HIS A 229 8.13 17.80 24.50
C HIS A 229 8.56 16.60 23.64
N MET A 230 9.85 16.42 23.30
CA MET A 230 10.27 15.31 22.42
C MET A 230 10.99 14.14 23.12
N SER A 231 11.10 14.09 24.45
CA SER A 231 11.83 12.98 25.11
C SER A 231 11.01 11.71 25.36
N SER A 232 9.68 11.73 25.22
CA SER A 232 8.84 10.53 25.41
C SER A 232 8.44 9.84 24.09
N PHE A 233 8.48 10.54 22.96
CA PHE A 233 7.97 10.05 21.67
C PHE A 233 9.02 9.28 20.86
N VAL A 234 10.29 9.71 20.90
CA VAL A 234 11.37 9.12 20.09
C VAL A 234 11.77 7.72 20.58
N CYS A 235 11.67 7.44 21.88
CA CYS A 235 12.05 6.13 22.44
C CYS A 235 10.95 5.06 22.35
N ARG A 236 9.66 5.41 22.16
CA ARG A 236 8.58 4.42 22.03
C ARG A 236 8.40 3.87 20.61
N ALA A 237 8.90 4.59 19.60
CA ALA A 237 8.91 4.12 18.20
C ALA A 237 9.84 2.90 17.99
N TYR A 238 10.78 2.65 18.90
CA TYR A 238 11.74 1.55 18.80
C TYR A 238 11.15 0.16 19.11
N SER A 239 10.09 0.08 19.93
CA SER A 239 9.59 -1.21 20.43
C SER A 239 8.40 -1.79 19.65
N PHE A 240 7.70 -1.00 18.83
CA PHE A 240 6.52 -1.48 18.08
C PHE A 240 6.86 -1.98 16.67
N TRP A 241 7.91 -1.45 16.03
CA TRP A 241 8.24 -1.75 14.63
C TRP A 241 9.16 -2.97 14.41
N MET A 242 9.75 -3.53 15.46
CA MET A 242 10.57 -4.76 15.39
C MET A 242 9.75 -6.06 15.53
N GLN A 243 8.41 -5.99 15.64
CA GLN A 243 7.54 -7.16 15.76
C GLN A 243 6.82 -7.52 14.45
N SER A 244 7.12 -6.84 13.35
CA SER A 244 6.48 -7.09 12.04
C SER A 244 7.50 -7.23 10.89
N VAL A 245 8.72 -7.65 11.22
CA VAL A 245 9.73 -8.17 10.29
C VAL A 245 9.89 -9.67 10.54
#